data_AF-A0A957HYQ9-F1
#
_entry.id   AF-A0A957HYQ9-F1
#
_cell.length_a   1.000
_cell.length_b   1.000
_cell.length_c   1.000
_cell.angle_alpha   90.00
_cell.angle_beta   90.00
_cell.angle_gamma   90.00
#
_symmetry.space_group_name_H-M   'P 1'
#
loop_
_entity.id
_entity.type
_entity.pdbx_description
1 polymer ?
#
loop_
_entity_poly.entity_id
_entity_poly.type
_entity_poly.pdbx_seq_one_letter_code
_entity_poly.pdbx_strand_id
1 'polypeptide(L)'
;MTTTNTGVTSPDIAVPDEVKDNVFITNIAKLLDPVYNWSRRNSIWPLGFGLACCAIEMICAASSRFDLARFGMEVFRASPRQ
;
A
#
# COMPACT_ATOMS: atom_id res chain seq x y z
N MET A 1 -17.60 -7.28 22.98
CA MET A 1 -18.03 -7.80 21.67
C MET A 1 -16.80 -8.35 20.97
N THR A 2 -16.66 -9.67 21.04
CA THR A 2 -15.50 -10.48 20.65
C THR A 2 -15.42 -10.63 19.13
N THR A 3 -14.27 -10.31 18.54
CA THR A 3 -13.89 -10.81 17.20
C THR A 3 -12.53 -11.49 17.31
N THR A 4 -12.56 -12.82 17.42
CA THR A 4 -11.41 -13.69 17.20
C THR A 4 -11.24 -13.87 15.69
N ASN A 5 -10.39 -13.06 15.06
CA ASN A 5 -9.88 -13.39 13.73
C ASN A 5 -8.74 -14.39 13.89
N THR A 6 -9.06 -15.67 13.76
CA THR A 6 -8.10 -16.75 13.62
C THR A 6 -7.39 -16.62 12.28
N GLY A 7 -6.11 -16.27 12.31
CA GLY A 7 -5.28 -16.09 11.13
C GLY A 7 -3.78 -16.06 11.45
N VAL A 8 -3.27 -17.22 11.89
CA VAL A 8 -1.85 -17.64 11.81
C VAL A 8 -0.89 -17.14 12.92
N THR A 9 -0.88 -17.86 14.04
CA THR A 9 0.32 -18.09 14.88
C THR A 9 0.24 -19.48 15.51
N SER A 10 0.71 -20.53 14.81
CA SER A 10 0.99 -21.83 15.42
C SER A 10 2.01 -22.61 14.57
N PRO A 11 3.28 -22.75 15.00
CA PRO A 11 4.30 -23.54 14.31
C PRO A 11 4.30 -25.04 14.68
N ASP A 12 3.15 -25.64 15.00
CA ASP A 12 3.07 -27.06 15.45
C ASP A 12 2.20 -27.93 14.54
N ILE A 13 2.58 -28.02 13.26
CA ILE A 13 2.04 -29.02 12.32
C ILE A 13 3.25 -29.69 11.65
N ALA A 14 3.39 -31.00 11.82
CA ALA A 14 4.40 -31.79 11.12
C ALA A 14 4.09 -31.78 9.61
N VAL A 15 4.83 -30.98 8.85
CA VAL A 15 4.63 -30.80 7.41
C VAL A 15 5.22 -31.99 6.65
N PRO A 16 4.43 -32.74 5.84
CA PRO A 16 4.95 -33.78 4.96
C PRO A 16 5.87 -33.16 3.89
N ASP A 17 6.93 -33.87 3.52
CA ASP A 17 8.02 -33.35 2.66
C ASP A 17 7.53 -32.81 1.29
N GLU A 18 6.40 -33.32 0.80
CA GLU A 18 5.78 -32.92 -0.48
C GLU A 18 5.15 -31.51 -0.45
N VAL A 19 4.84 -30.97 0.74
CA VAL A 19 4.16 -29.66 0.89
C VAL A 19 5.14 -28.55 1.28
N LYS A 20 6.40 -28.89 1.58
CA LYS A 20 7.44 -27.91 1.95
C LYS A 20 7.61 -26.84 0.87
N ASP A 21 7.61 -27.21 -0.40
CA ASP A 21 7.76 -26.27 -1.53
C ASP A 21 6.62 -25.25 -1.61
N ASN A 22 5.39 -25.66 -1.32
CA ASN A 22 4.22 -24.76 -1.28
C ASN A 22 4.22 -23.85 -0.04
N VAL A 23 4.74 -24.35 1.08
CA VAL A 23 4.93 -23.57 2.31
C VAL A 23 6.02 -22.51 2.12
N PHE A 24 7.06 -22.77 1.32
CA PHE A 24 8.07 -21.76 0.99
C PHE A 24 7.48 -20.60 0.18
N ILE A 25 6.70 -20.87 -0.86
CA ILE A 25 6.07 -19.82 -1.70
C ILE A 25 5.11 -18.95 -0.87
N THR A 26 4.32 -19.54 0.01
CA THR A 26 3.36 -18.81 0.86
C THR A 26 4.04 -17.96 1.92
N ASN A 27 5.13 -18.44 2.54
CA ASN A 27 5.90 -17.64 3.49
C ASN A 27 6.60 -16.45 2.81
N ILE A 28 7.14 -16.65 1.62
CA ILE A 28 7.77 -15.59 0.82
C ILE A 28 6.73 -14.56 0.38
N ALA A 29 5.58 -14.99 -0.15
CA ALA A 29 4.48 -14.10 -0.50
C ALA A 29 4.00 -13.27 0.70
N LYS A 30 3.81 -13.92 1.85
CA LYS A 30 3.39 -13.26 3.10
C LYS A 30 4.41 -12.24 3.62
N LEU A 31 5.70 -12.43 3.33
CA LEU A 31 6.76 -11.50 3.68
C LEU A 31 6.89 -10.34 2.66
N LEU A 32 6.53 -10.59 1.39
CA LEU A 32 6.52 -9.59 0.32
C LEU A 32 5.31 -8.67 0.37
N ASP A 33 4.14 -9.18 0.76
CA ASP A 33 2.89 -8.42 0.87
C ASP A 33 3.01 -7.10 1.67
N PRO A 34 3.63 -7.07 2.88
CA PRO A 34 3.78 -5.82 3.62
C PRO A 34 4.72 -4.83 2.93
N VAL A 35 5.78 -5.30 2.28
CA VAL A 35 6.73 -4.45 1.54
C VAL A 35 6.07 -3.88 0.29
N TYR A 36 5.29 -4.70 -0.41
CA TYR A 36 4.53 -4.28 -1.60
C TYR A 36 3.43 -3.26 -1.26
N ASN A 37 2.74 -3.42 -0.13
CA ASN A 37 1.76 -2.44 0.33
C ASN A 37 2.42 -1.16 0.84
N TRP A 38 3.60 -1.26 1.46
CA TRP A 38 4.39 -0.12 1.87
C TRP A 38 4.85 0.71 0.66
N SER A 39 5.31 0.09 -0.43
CA SER A 39 5.73 0.85 -1.62
C SER A 39 4.55 1.61 -2.24
N ARG A 40 3.40 0.96 -2.45
CA ARG A 40 2.20 1.60 -3.04
C ARG A 40 1.68 2.78 -2.22
N ARG A 41 1.81 2.74 -0.89
CA ARG A 41 1.36 3.83 -0.02
C ARG A 41 2.29 5.04 -0.04
N ASN A 42 3.60 4.82 -0.18
CA ASN A 42 4.61 5.87 -0.07
C ASN A 42 4.98 6.50 -1.42
N SER A 43 4.36 6.09 -2.54
CA SER A 43 4.67 6.61 -3.88
C SER A 43 3.42 6.72 -4.74
N ILE A 44 2.36 7.32 -4.21
CA ILE A 44 1.11 7.47 -4.95
C ILE A 44 1.16 8.74 -5.81
N TRP A 45 0.83 8.62 -7.10
CA TRP A 45 0.82 9.74 -8.03
C TRP A 45 -0.62 10.20 -8.26
N PRO A 46 -1.05 11.31 -7.62
CA PRO A 46 -2.42 11.78 -7.74
C PRO A 46 -2.70 12.32 -9.15
N LEU A 47 -3.91 12.08 -9.63
CA LEU A 47 -4.44 12.74 -10.82
C LEU A 47 -4.79 14.20 -10.47
N GLY A 48 -4.34 15.15 -11.28
CA GLY A 48 -4.71 16.56 -11.15
C GLY A 48 -6.17 16.83 -11.54
N PHE A 49 -7.13 16.41 -10.73
CA PHE A 49 -8.56 16.49 -11.02
C PHE A 49 -9.28 17.56 -10.16
N GLY A 50 -9.24 18.81 -10.62
CA GLY A 50 -9.89 19.94 -9.96
C GLY A 50 -11.15 20.41 -10.70
N LEU A 51 -12.34 20.04 -10.22
CA LEU A 51 -13.61 20.44 -10.85
C LEU A 51 -14.25 21.72 -10.29
N ALA A 52 -13.93 22.09 -9.05
CA ALA A 52 -14.59 23.16 -8.32
C ALA A 52 -13.64 23.76 -7.26
N CYS A 53 -14.17 24.36 -6.20
CA CYS A 53 -13.38 24.97 -5.14
C CYS A 53 -12.43 23.99 -4.41
N CYS A 54 -12.72 22.69 -4.33
CA CYS A 54 -11.76 21.74 -3.75
C CYS A 54 -10.43 21.66 -4.51
N ALA A 55 -10.38 22.16 -5.75
CA ALA A 55 -9.13 22.28 -6.52
C ALA A 55 -8.13 23.23 -5.85
N ILE A 56 -8.60 24.35 -5.28
CA ILE A 56 -7.70 25.31 -4.62
C ILE A 56 -7.13 24.74 -3.32
N GLU A 57 -7.91 23.92 -2.61
CA GLU A 57 -7.44 23.21 -1.41
C GLU A 57 -6.38 22.18 -1.78
N MET A 58 -6.58 21.45 -2.88
CA MET A 58 -5.61 20.49 -3.41
C MET A 58 -4.28 21.14 -3.81
N ILE A 59 -4.32 22.31 -4.45
CA ILE A 59 -3.12 23.08 -4.84
C ILE A 59 -2.39 23.61 -3.60
N CYS A 60 -3.13 24.14 -2.62
CA CYS A 60 -2.55 24.57 -1.34
C CYS A 60 -1.91 23.40 -0.58
N ALA A 61 -2.53 22.22 -0.62
CA ALA A 61 -1.99 21.00 -0.02
C ALA A 61 -0.73 20.47 -0.73
N ALA A 62 -0.41 20.96 -1.93
CA ALA A 62 0.83 20.65 -2.68
C ALA A 62 1.88 21.78 -2.60
N SER A 63 1.56 22.87 -1.92
CA SER A 63 2.41 24.07 -1.84
C SER A 63 3.44 23.97 -0.71
N SER A 64 4.40 24.90 -0.65
CA SER A 64 5.49 24.88 0.35
C SER A 64 5.04 24.79 1.82
N ARG A 65 3.81 25.23 2.14
CA ARG A 65 3.27 25.17 3.50
C ARG A 65 2.81 23.77 3.88
N PHE A 66 2.27 23.02 2.92
CA PHE A 66 1.79 21.66 3.09
C PHE A 66 2.37 20.86 1.93
N ASP A 67 3.45 20.13 2.19
CA ASP A 67 4.19 19.45 1.13
C ASP A 67 3.72 17.99 0.99
N LEU A 68 2.86 17.74 0.01
CA LEU A 68 2.44 16.39 -0.40
C LEU A 68 3.61 15.52 -0.91
N ALA A 69 4.71 16.12 -1.40
CA ALA A 69 5.88 15.36 -1.85
C ALA A 69 6.51 14.54 -0.71
N ARG A 70 6.34 14.98 0.56
CA ARG A 70 6.79 14.23 1.73
C ARG A 70 6.18 12.83 1.84
N PHE A 71 4.99 12.61 1.28
CA PHE A 71 4.31 11.32 1.27
C PHE A 71 4.45 10.58 -0.08
N GLY A 72 5.37 11.04 -0.93
CA GLY A 72 5.58 10.50 -2.28
C GLY A 72 4.53 10.91 -3.30
N MET A 73 3.74 11.94 -2.98
CA MET A 73 2.75 12.57 -3.88
C MET A 73 3.35 13.81 -4.55
N GLU A 74 4.58 13.67 -5.04
CA GLU A 74 5.37 14.80 -5.55
C GLU A 74 4.91 15.27 -6.94
N VAL A 75 4.29 14.38 -7.73
CA VAL A 75 3.81 14.73 -9.07
C VAL A 75 2.33 14.46 -9.25
N PHE A 76 1.60 15.53 -9.53
CA PHE A 76 0.26 15.45 -10.08
C PHE A 76 0.34 15.13 -11.57
N ARG A 77 -0.18 13.97 -11.97
CA ARG A 77 -0.25 13.58 -13.39
C ARG A 77 -1.50 14.17 -14.02
N ALA A 78 -1.35 14.68 -15.24
CA ALA A 78 -2.48 15.22 -16.01
C ALA A 78 -3.25 14.13 -16.77
N SER A 79 -2.60 12.98 -17.03
CA SER A 79 -3.22 11.87 -17.77
C SER A 79 -3.67 10.75 -16.83
N PRO A 80 -4.88 10.19 -17.00
CA PRO A 80 -5.40 9.11 -16.15
C PRO A 80 -4.62 7.78 -16.15
N ARG A 81 -3.72 7.56 -17.11
CA ARG A 81 -2.99 6.29 -17.27
C ARG A 81 -1.64 6.28 -16.54
N GLN A 82 -1.17 7.44 -16.10
CA GLN A 82 0.12 7.63 -15.43
C GLN A 82 -0.09 7.87 -13.95
#